data_AF-A0A0C9PZL7-F1
#
_entry.id   AF-A0A0C9PZL7-F1
#
_cell.length_a   1.000
_cell.length_b   1.000
_cell.length_c   1.000
_cell.angle_alpha   90.00
_cell.angle_beta   90.00
_cell.angle_gamma   90.00
#
_symmetry.space_group_name_H-M   'P 1'
#
loop_
_entity.id
_entity.type
_entity.pdbx_description
1 polymer ?
#
loop_
_entity_poly.entity_id
_entity_poly.type
_entity_poly.pdbx_seq_one_letter_code
_entity_poly.pdbx_strand_id
1 'polypeptide(L)'
;MSNPRVILNEYGIPNASEFTNLQVEGEWNINKYMKKIKVNVVKLSEDGLELEFDVIGCSAALANAFRRILLSEVPSMAIEKVFILNNTSLIQDEVLAHRLGLIPLKADPKFFEYPTNSGNTEEEPSDQDTLRYEMKVTCTWNPHAPKDSKRPEDIFRNSNVYSRDIKWAPIGRQAELYPKGEEQLGLLEKDILICKMRPGQEIHCIMHAVKGIGKDHAKFSPVGQYKRMSLDFSTHLSSIPMILIVFLKLYMSLTYIIKSETLNNRKF
;
A
#
# COMPACT_ATOMS: atom_id res chain seq x y z
N MET A 1 10.56 -21.30 -38.68
CA MET A 1 9.26 -20.97 -38.05
C MET A 1 9.50 -20.66 -36.58
N SER A 2 9.55 -19.38 -36.20
CA SER A 2 9.74 -18.97 -34.80
C SER A 2 8.44 -19.20 -34.03
N ASN A 3 8.49 -20.07 -33.02
CA ASN A 3 7.33 -20.40 -32.20
C ASN A 3 7.09 -19.23 -31.22
N PRO A 4 5.95 -18.51 -31.26
CA PRO A 4 5.73 -17.30 -30.47
C PRO A 4 5.42 -17.59 -28.99
N ARG A 5 5.82 -18.75 -28.49
CA ARG A 5 5.51 -19.27 -27.14
C ARG A 5 6.79 -19.42 -26.38
N VAL A 6 6.86 -18.92 -25.14
CA VAL A 6 7.98 -19.21 -24.23
C VAL A 6 7.97 -20.71 -23.90
N ILE A 7 9.08 -21.39 -24.17
CA ILE A 7 9.23 -22.84 -23.97
C ILE A 7 10.00 -23.05 -22.67
N LEU A 8 9.48 -23.92 -21.80
CA LEU A 8 10.14 -24.35 -20.57
C LEU A 8 10.70 -25.75 -20.80
N ASN A 9 12.03 -25.88 -20.85
CA ASN A 9 12.71 -27.18 -20.89
C ASN A 9 13.27 -27.52 -19.51
N GLU A 10 13.54 -28.81 -19.30
CA GLU A 10 14.10 -29.34 -18.04
C GLU A 10 15.37 -28.59 -17.57
N TYR A 11 16.22 -28.19 -18.52
CA TYR A 11 17.50 -27.53 -18.23
C TYR A 11 17.53 -26.03 -18.56
N GLY A 12 16.40 -25.41 -18.93
CA GLY A 12 16.35 -23.97 -19.18
C GLY A 12 15.24 -23.47 -20.10
N ILE A 13 15.27 -22.16 -20.37
CA ILE A 13 14.27 -21.45 -21.19
C ILE A 13 14.98 -20.96 -22.47
N PRO A 14 14.96 -21.73 -23.57
CA PRO A 14 15.76 -21.44 -24.76
C PRO A 14 15.37 -20.14 -25.47
N ASN A 15 14.14 -19.64 -25.27
CA ASN A 15 13.62 -18.44 -25.93
C ASN A 15 13.12 -17.39 -24.93
N ALA A 16 13.92 -17.15 -23.90
CA ALA A 16 13.63 -16.19 -22.83
C ALA A 16 13.62 -14.72 -23.28
N SER A 17 14.24 -14.37 -24.41
CA SER A 17 14.30 -12.97 -24.87
C SER A 17 13.09 -12.59 -25.73
N GLU A 18 12.53 -11.41 -25.50
CA GLU A 18 11.42 -10.89 -26.32
C GLU A 18 11.84 -10.73 -27.78
N PHE A 19 13.08 -10.29 -28.01
CA PHE A 19 13.65 -10.04 -29.33
C PHE A 19 13.89 -11.32 -30.15
N THR A 20 14.03 -12.50 -29.53
CA THR A 20 14.09 -13.76 -30.30
C THR A 20 12.73 -14.18 -30.84
N ASN A 21 11.64 -13.65 -30.29
CA ASN A 21 10.26 -13.96 -30.69
C ASN A 21 9.57 -12.81 -31.45
N LEU A 22 10.15 -11.61 -31.46
CA LEU A 22 9.62 -10.45 -32.19
C LEU A 22 10.01 -10.56 -33.67
N GLN A 23 9.14 -11.14 -34.49
CA GLN A 23 9.21 -10.87 -35.93
C GLN A 23 8.92 -9.38 -36.13
N VAL A 24 9.88 -8.63 -36.66
CA VAL A 24 9.66 -7.24 -37.09
C VAL A 24 8.77 -7.29 -38.33
N GLU A 25 7.48 -7.47 -38.14
CA GLU A 25 6.49 -7.29 -39.20
C GLU A 25 6.23 -5.80 -39.41
N GLY A 26 7.13 -5.18 -40.18
CA GLY A 26 7.00 -3.82 -40.70
C GLY A 26 7.28 -2.70 -39.70
N GLU A 27 7.02 -1.46 -40.15
CA GLU A 27 7.15 -0.25 -39.34
C GLU A 27 6.14 -0.24 -38.18
N TRP A 28 6.57 0.33 -37.04
CA TRP A 28 5.71 0.44 -35.87
C TRP A 28 4.53 1.38 -36.17
N ASN A 29 3.30 0.89 -35.94
CA ASN A 29 2.08 1.67 -36.17
C ASN A 29 1.18 1.62 -34.93
N ILE A 30 0.88 2.79 -34.36
CA ILE A 30 0.09 2.93 -33.14
C ILE A 30 -1.34 2.38 -33.29
N ASN A 31 -1.97 2.54 -34.45
CA ASN A 31 -3.33 2.05 -34.69
C ASN A 31 -3.39 0.52 -34.72
N LYS A 32 -2.33 -0.13 -35.26
CA LYS A 32 -2.19 -1.60 -35.21
C LYS A 32 -1.95 -2.06 -33.78
N TYR A 33 -1.18 -1.31 -33.01
CA TYR A 33 -0.88 -1.61 -31.61
C TYR A 33 -2.11 -1.48 -30.70
N MET A 34 -2.89 -0.39 -30.82
CA MET A 34 -4.12 -0.19 -30.03
C MET A 34 -5.15 -1.30 -30.27
N LYS A 35 -5.31 -1.77 -31.51
CA LYS A 35 -6.22 -2.89 -31.81
C LYS A 35 -5.78 -4.22 -31.18
N LYS A 36 -4.49 -4.34 -30.82
CA LYS A 36 -3.89 -5.56 -30.27
C LYS A 36 -3.96 -5.60 -28.74
N ILE A 37 -3.93 -4.45 -28.07
CA ILE A 37 -4.01 -4.37 -26.61
C ILE A 37 -5.45 -4.68 -26.17
N LYS A 38 -5.58 -5.59 -25.20
CA LYS A 38 -6.84 -5.86 -24.49
C LYS A 38 -6.57 -5.97 -22.99
N VAL A 39 -7.49 -5.47 -22.19
CA VAL A 39 -7.42 -5.54 -20.72
C VAL A 39 -8.66 -6.26 -20.21
N ASN A 40 -8.47 -7.35 -19.47
CA ASN A 40 -9.55 -8.11 -18.86
C ASN A 40 -9.38 -8.08 -17.34
N VAL A 41 -10.40 -7.63 -16.61
CA VAL A 41 -10.38 -7.67 -15.14
C VAL A 41 -10.89 -9.05 -14.70
N VAL A 42 -10.05 -9.81 -13.99
CA VAL A 42 -10.36 -11.17 -13.53
C VAL A 42 -11.03 -11.13 -12.16
N LYS A 43 -10.44 -10.40 -11.22
CA LYS A 43 -10.93 -10.30 -9.84
C LYS A 43 -10.80 -8.87 -9.34
N LEU A 44 -11.84 -8.40 -8.70
CA LEU A 44 -11.83 -7.22 -7.84
C LEU A 44 -12.32 -7.68 -6.47
N SER A 45 -11.52 -7.48 -5.41
CA SER A 45 -11.96 -7.78 -4.05
C SER A 45 -13.02 -6.76 -3.61
N GLU A 46 -14.00 -7.20 -2.82
CA GLU A 46 -15.05 -6.34 -2.24
C GLU A 46 -14.44 -5.25 -1.33
N ASP A 47 -13.35 -5.57 -0.65
CA ASP A 47 -12.58 -4.65 0.19
C ASP A 47 -11.79 -3.61 -0.64
N GLY A 48 -11.67 -3.82 -1.95
CA GLY A 48 -10.96 -2.93 -2.85
C GLY A 48 -9.45 -2.87 -2.65
N LEU A 49 -8.88 -3.84 -1.93
CA LEU A 49 -7.45 -4.00 -1.64
C LEU A 49 -6.71 -4.90 -2.65
N GLU A 50 -7.46 -5.69 -3.44
CA GLU A 50 -6.89 -6.59 -4.44
C GLU A 50 -7.54 -6.36 -5.80
N LEU A 51 -6.70 -6.26 -6.82
CA LEU A 51 -7.08 -6.18 -8.23
C LEU A 51 -6.24 -7.17 -9.03
N GLU A 52 -6.90 -8.06 -9.75
CA GLU A 52 -6.28 -9.00 -10.67
C GLU A 52 -6.80 -8.74 -12.08
N PHE A 53 -5.90 -8.46 -13.00
CA PHE A 53 -6.24 -8.19 -14.39
C PHE A 53 -5.17 -8.69 -15.35
N ASP A 54 -5.62 -8.99 -16.56
CA ASP A 54 -4.80 -9.49 -17.66
C ASP A 54 -4.59 -8.39 -18.68
N VAL A 55 -3.33 -8.16 -19.06
CA VAL A 55 -2.98 -7.29 -20.19
C VAL A 55 -2.46 -8.13 -21.34
N ILE A 56 -3.24 -8.18 -22.40
CA ILE A 56 -2.96 -8.95 -23.61
C ILE A 56 -2.38 -8.02 -24.67
N GLY A 57 -1.30 -8.45 -25.34
CA GLY A 57 -0.72 -7.69 -26.46
C GLY A 57 0.25 -6.57 -26.06
N CYS A 58 0.61 -6.49 -24.77
CA CYS A 58 1.64 -5.60 -24.25
C CYS A 58 3.04 -6.23 -24.32
N SER A 59 4.10 -5.42 -24.48
CA SER A 59 5.48 -5.90 -24.33
C SER A 59 5.84 -6.08 -22.85
N ALA A 60 6.75 -7.00 -22.53
CA ALA A 60 7.22 -7.19 -21.16
C ALA A 60 8.03 -5.99 -20.67
N ALA A 61 8.72 -5.26 -21.54
CA ALA A 61 9.34 -3.99 -21.21
C ALA A 61 8.31 -2.99 -20.63
N LEU A 62 7.17 -2.80 -21.30
CA LEU A 62 6.12 -1.89 -20.85
C LEU A 62 5.42 -2.41 -19.58
N ALA A 63 5.12 -3.71 -19.51
CA ALA A 63 4.55 -4.32 -18.30
C ALA A 63 5.50 -4.20 -17.08
N ASN A 64 6.81 -4.33 -17.29
CA ASN A 64 7.81 -4.15 -16.23
C ASN A 64 7.98 -2.67 -15.85
N ALA A 65 7.79 -1.73 -16.78
CA ALA A 65 7.76 -0.31 -16.48
C ALA A 65 6.59 0.01 -15.54
N PHE A 66 5.36 -0.42 -15.86
CA PHE A 66 4.21 -0.25 -14.97
C PHE A 66 4.44 -0.85 -13.60
N ARG A 67 4.98 -2.07 -13.54
CA ARG A 67 5.35 -2.70 -12.25
C ARG A 67 6.27 -1.80 -11.42
N ARG A 68 7.30 -1.22 -12.03
CA ARG A 68 8.28 -0.38 -11.31
C ARG A 68 7.64 0.92 -10.85
N ILE A 69 6.88 1.58 -11.71
CA ILE A 69 6.16 2.82 -11.38
C ILE A 69 5.25 2.58 -10.17
N LEU A 70 4.44 1.52 -10.20
CA LEU A 70 3.53 1.18 -9.10
C LEU A 70 4.25 0.91 -7.79
N LEU A 71 5.43 0.29 -7.82
CA LEU A 71 6.19 -0.03 -6.61
C LEU A 71 6.94 1.18 -6.03
N SER A 72 7.48 2.07 -6.86
CA SER A 72 8.44 3.08 -6.41
C SER A 72 8.08 4.54 -6.70
N GLU A 73 7.24 4.82 -7.69
CA GLU A 73 7.00 6.21 -8.15
C GLU A 73 5.59 6.73 -7.81
N VAL A 74 4.65 5.84 -7.47
CA VAL A 74 3.34 6.27 -6.98
C VAL A 74 3.49 6.82 -5.56
N PRO A 75 3.09 8.07 -5.30
CA PRO A 75 3.19 8.66 -3.98
C PRO A 75 2.14 8.10 -3.02
N SER A 76 2.50 8.05 -1.73
CA SER A 76 1.62 7.64 -0.64
C SER A 76 1.88 8.49 0.61
N MET A 77 0.91 8.51 1.54
CA MET A 77 1.05 9.13 2.85
C MET A 77 1.57 8.09 3.85
N ALA A 78 2.65 8.39 4.56
CA ALA A 78 3.17 7.54 5.63
C ALA A 78 3.77 8.36 6.77
N ILE A 79 3.86 7.76 7.95
CA ILE A 79 4.46 8.38 9.13
C ILE A 79 5.98 8.50 8.92
N GLU A 80 6.50 9.72 9.13
CA GLU A 80 7.93 9.99 9.01
C GLU A 80 8.57 10.41 10.32
N LYS A 81 8.01 11.40 11.01
CA LYS A 81 8.54 11.88 12.28
C LYS A 81 7.66 11.36 13.42
N VAL A 82 8.30 10.79 14.43
CA VAL A 82 7.62 10.33 15.66
C VAL A 82 8.27 11.05 16.84
N PHE A 83 7.49 11.89 17.50
CA PHE A 83 7.86 12.59 18.72
C PHE A 83 7.38 11.78 19.92
N ILE A 84 8.32 11.20 20.65
CA ILE A 84 8.02 10.42 21.85
C ILE A 84 8.08 11.36 23.05
N LEU A 85 6.95 11.52 23.72
CA LEU A 85 6.84 12.35 24.93
C LEU A 85 7.13 11.52 26.18
N ASN A 86 6.56 10.32 26.23
CA ASN A 86 6.93 9.34 27.24
C ASN A 86 6.81 7.92 26.67
N ASN A 87 7.84 7.10 26.86
CA ASN A 87 7.81 5.67 26.60
C ASN A 87 8.43 4.93 27.78
N THR A 88 7.58 4.26 28.55
CA THR A 88 8.00 3.36 29.64
C THR A 88 7.78 1.89 29.28
N SER A 89 7.46 1.61 28.00
CA SER A 89 7.29 0.25 27.50
C SER A 89 8.62 -0.48 27.33
N LEU A 90 8.56 -1.78 27.02
CA LEU A 90 9.76 -2.60 26.78
C LEU A 90 10.39 -2.34 25.41
N ILE A 91 9.61 -1.82 24.45
CA ILE A 91 10.09 -1.58 23.08
C ILE A 91 10.90 -0.28 23.08
N GLN A 92 12.09 -0.34 22.51
CA GLN A 92 12.96 0.82 22.31
C GLN A 92 12.31 1.84 21.38
N ASP A 93 12.60 3.10 21.62
CA ASP A 93 12.02 4.25 20.91
C ASP A 93 12.20 4.14 19.39
N GLU A 94 13.38 3.74 18.92
CA GLU A 94 13.69 3.61 17.49
C GLU A 94 12.89 2.48 16.85
N VAL A 95 12.74 1.37 17.56
CA VAL A 95 11.97 0.20 17.10
C VAL A 95 10.48 0.55 17.07
N LEU A 96 9.98 1.26 18.07
CA LEU A 96 8.60 1.74 18.12
C LEU A 96 8.32 2.69 16.95
N ALA A 97 9.18 3.68 16.74
CA ALA A 97 9.07 4.64 15.64
C ALA A 97 9.10 3.95 14.27
N HIS A 98 10.00 2.99 14.08
CA HIS A 98 10.09 2.22 12.83
C HIS A 98 8.80 1.42 12.57
N ARG A 99 8.22 0.80 13.59
CA ARG A 99 6.93 0.08 13.46
C ARG A 99 5.79 1.02 13.12
N LEU A 100 5.69 2.17 13.78
CA LEU A 100 4.68 3.19 13.49
C LEU A 100 4.82 3.71 12.05
N GLY A 101 6.05 3.88 11.57
CA GLY A 101 6.35 4.28 10.18
C GLY A 101 5.82 3.32 9.11
N LEU A 102 5.63 2.04 9.44
CA LEU A 102 5.14 1.01 8.51
C LEU A 102 3.63 0.80 8.55
N ILE A 103 2.90 1.52 9.42
CA ILE A 103 1.45 1.41 9.49
C ILE A 103 0.83 2.16 8.30
N PRO A 104 0.03 1.48 7.44
CA PRO A 104 -0.58 2.12 6.29
C PRO A 104 -1.70 3.09 6.70
N LEU A 105 -1.65 4.30 6.16
CA LEU A 105 -2.66 5.34 6.34
C LEU A 105 -3.70 5.28 5.23
N LYS A 106 -4.92 5.72 5.52
CA LYS A 106 -6.01 5.79 4.53
C LYS A 106 -6.05 7.12 3.76
N ALA A 107 -5.26 8.11 4.19
CA ALA A 107 -5.24 9.45 3.61
C ALA A 107 -4.85 9.44 2.12
N ASP A 108 -5.63 10.13 1.29
CA ASP A 108 -5.35 10.25 -0.14
C ASP A 108 -4.21 11.26 -0.39
N PRO A 109 -3.07 10.83 -0.97
CA PRO A 109 -1.92 11.69 -1.20
C PRO A 109 -2.17 12.82 -2.21
N LYS A 110 -3.28 12.80 -2.96
CA LYS A 110 -3.61 13.87 -3.93
C LYS A 110 -3.96 15.19 -3.27
N PHE A 111 -4.48 15.17 -2.05
CA PHE A 111 -4.88 16.38 -1.33
C PHE A 111 -3.74 17.08 -0.59
N PHE A 112 -2.56 16.46 -0.56
CA PHE A 112 -1.40 16.95 0.17
C PHE A 112 -0.26 17.26 -0.80
N GLU A 113 0.47 18.32 -0.50
CA GLU A 113 1.68 18.68 -1.23
C GLU A 113 2.89 17.92 -0.69
N TYR A 114 3.99 17.95 -1.43
CA TYR A 114 5.24 17.41 -0.91
C TYR A 114 5.82 18.41 0.10
N PRO A 115 6.44 17.94 1.19
CA PRO A 115 7.13 18.84 2.09
C PRO A 115 8.21 19.60 1.33
N THR A 116 8.23 20.92 1.49
CA THR A 116 9.21 21.79 0.83
C THR A 116 10.56 21.63 1.53
N ASN A 117 11.31 20.59 1.20
CA ASN A 117 12.60 20.28 1.83
C ASN A 117 13.56 21.48 1.77
N SER A 118 14.12 21.90 2.92
CA SER A 118 15.53 22.30 3.05
C SER A 118 16.02 22.32 4.50
N GLY A 119 16.31 21.14 5.07
CA GLY A 119 17.35 20.97 6.09
C GLY A 119 17.17 21.62 7.47
N ASN A 120 16.09 22.37 7.71
CA ASN A 120 15.84 23.00 9.00
C ASN A 120 14.88 22.15 9.82
N THR A 121 15.34 21.72 10.99
CA THR A 121 14.61 20.90 11.98
C THR A 121 13.38 21.61 12.57
N GLU A 122 13.11 22.86 12.16
CA GLU A 122 12.19 23.79 12.81
C GLU A 122 11.01 24.25 11.93
N GLU A 123 10.84 23.71 10.72
CA GLU A 123 9.67 24.05 9.91
C GLU A 123 8.39 23.56 10.61
N GLU A 124 7.53 24.52 10.97
CA GLU A 124 6.24 24.22 11.58
C GLU A 124 5.40 23.38 10.61
N PRO A 125 4.74 22.33 11.11
CA PRO A 125 3.87 21.49 10.29
C PRO A 125 2.75 22.32 9.67
N SER A 126 2.80 22.52 8.35
CA SER A 126 1.76 23.18 7.57
C SER A 126 0.51 22.30 7.47
N ASP A 127 -0.66 22.93 7.38
CA ASP A 127 -1.96 22.27 7.23
C ASP A 127 -2.13 21.58 5.87
N GLN A 128 -1.33 21.93 4.87
CA GLN A 128 -1.38 21.36 3.51
C GLN A 128 -0.41 20.20 3.28
N ASP A 129 0.65 20.12 4.10
CA ASP A 129 1.77 19.20 3.83
C ASP A 129 1.77 18.01 4.79
N THR A 130 1.27 18.22 6.02
CA THR A 130 1.46 17.28 7.12
C THR A 130 0.15 16.87 7.77
N LEU A 131 0.08 15.59 8.14
CA LEU A 131 -0.99 15.04 8.95
C LEU A 131 -0.44 14.65 10.32
N ARG A 132 -1.11 15.07 11.39
CA ARG A 132 -0.72 14.74 12.76
C ARG A 132 -1.62 13.66 13.33
N TYR A 133 -0.98 12.71 13.99
CA TYR A 133 -1.63 11.67 14.77
C TYR A 133 -1.08 11.68 16.19
N GLU A 134 -1.91 11.25 17.14
CA GLU A 134 -1.56 11.12 18.53
C GLU A 134 -1.93 9.72 19.03
N MET A 135 -1.03 9.10 19.78
CA MET A 135 -1.27 7.85 20.48
C MET A 135 -0.92 8.05 21.95
N LYS A 136 -1.90 7.82 22.82
CA LYS A 136 -1.74 7.91 24.28
C LYS A 136 -2.41 6.71 24.93
N VAL A 137 -1.60 5.76 25.39
CA VAL A 137 -2.06 4.50 25.97
C VAL A 137 -1.34 4.23 27.29
N THR A 138 -2.13 3.98 28.33
CA THR A 138 -1.65 3.59 29.66
C THR A 138 -2.22 2.22 30.00
N CYS A 139 -1.36 1.30 30.43
CA CYS A 139 -1.75 -0.05 30.83
C CYS A 139 -2.06 -0.08 32.33
N THR A 140 -3.23 -0.60 32.69
CA THR A 140 -3.70 -0.65 34.09
C THR A 140 -4.22 -2.03 34.46
N TRP A 141 -4.26 -2.32 35.76
CA TRP A 141 -4.90 -3.53 36.27
C TRP A 141 -6.40 -3.49 36.05
N ASN A 142 -7.01 -4.59 35.62
CA ASN A 142 -8.45 -4.69 35.49
C ASN A 142 -9.06 -5.13 36.85
N PRO A 143 -9.87 -4.29 37.52
CA PRO A 143 -10.45 -4.66 38.82
C PRO A 143 -11.46 -5.80 38.73
N HIS A 144 -12.03 -6.03 37.54
CA HIS A 144 -13.07 -7.03 37.28
C HIS A 144 -12.51 -8.29 36.62
N ALA A 145 -11.19 -8.53 36.75
CA ALA A 145 -10.57 -9.69 36.15
C ALA A 145 -11.15 -11.00 36.74
N PRO A 146 -11.57 -11.97 35.90
CA PRO A 146 -12.00 -13.27 36.39
C PRO A 146 -10.83 -13.99 37.07
N LYS A 147 -11.05 -14.49 38.29
CA LYS A 147 -10.01 -15.11 39.14
C LYS A 147 -9.34 -16.34 38.52
N ASP A 148 -9.99 -16.98 37.54
CA ASP A 148 -9.52 -18.20 36.89
C ASP A 148 -8.78 -17.94 35.55
N SER A 149 -8.88 -16.73 34.99
CA SER A 149 -8.21 -16.45 33.71
C SER A 149 -6.72 -16.16 33.90
N LYS A 150 -5.90 -16.82 33.09
CA LYS A 150 -4.45 -16.56 32.96
C LYS A 150 -4.10 -15.66 31.78
N ARG A 151 -5.09 -15.21 31.02
CA ARG A 151 -4.85 -14.39 29.81
C ARG A 151 -4.52 -12.95 30.22
N PRO A 152 -3.40 -12.39 29.75
CA PRO A 152 -3.05 -10.99 30.05
C PRO A 152 -4.14 -9.98 29.66
N GLU A 153 -4.93 -10.29 28.62
CA GLU A 153 -6.02 -9.46 28.12
C GLU A 153 -7.19 -9.33 29.10
N ASP A 154 -7.46 -10.36 29.90
CA ASP A 154 -8.54 -10.34 30.90
C ASP A 154 -8.08 -9.66 32.20
N ILE A 155 -6.81 -9.83 32.53
CA ILE A 155 -6.17 -9.36 33.77
C ILE A 155 -5.82 -7.86 33.68
N PHE A 156 -5.42 -7.40 32.49
CA PHE A 156 -4.92 -6.05 32.28
C PHE A 156 -5.75 -5.31 31.23
N ARG A 157 -6.02 -4.03 31.48
CA ARG A 157 -6.60 -3.14 30.47
C ARG A 157 -5.48 -2.58 29.60
N ASN A 158 -5.68 -2.61 28.28
CA ASN A 158 -4.74 -2.10 27.28
C ASN A 158 -3.36 -2.78 27.33
N SER A 159 -3.31 -4.09 27.61
CA SER A 159 -2.04 -4.83 27.54
C SER A 159 -1.51 -4.94 26.11
N ASN A 160 -2.38 -5.02 25.11
CA ASN A 160 -2.00 -5.02 23.71
C ASN A 160 -2.37 -3.65 23.12
N VAL A 161 -1.37 -2.94 22.60
CA VAL A 161 -1.55 -1.66 21.90
C VAL A 161 -1.71 -1.96 20.42
N TYR A 162 -2.81 -1.49 19.84
CA TYR A 162 -3.16 -1.73 18.44
C TYR A 162 -3.15 -0.42 17.65
N SER A 163 -3.14 -0.52 16.32
CA SER A 163 -3.22 0.64 15.45
C SER A 163 -4.46 1.47 15.72
N ARG A 164 -5.63 0.89 16.07
CA ARG A 164 -6.83 1.63 16.47
C ARG A 164 -6.65 2.67 17.58
N ASP A 165 -5.60 2.57 18.39
CA ASP A 165 -5.31 3.50 19.47
C ASP A 165 -4.66 4.80 18.97
N ILE A 166 -4.22 4.83 17.70
CA ILE A 166 -3.71 6.02 17.01
C ILE A 166 -4.90 6.83 16.50
N LYS A 167 -4.98 8.10 16.94
CA LYS A 167 -6.04 9.03 16.56
C LYS A 167 -5.50 10.16 15.72
N TRP A 168 -6.26 10.55 14.70
CA TRP A 168 -5.95 11.75 13.92
C TRP A 168 -6.22 13.01 14.76
N ALA A 169 -5.26 13.93 14.78
CA ALA A 169 -5.34 15.19 15.51
C ALA A 169 -5.22 16.35 14.51
N PRO A 170 -6.33 17.04 14.16
CA PRO A 170 -6.33 18.07 13.11
C PRO A 170 -5.36 19.21 13.42
N ILE A 171 -4.79 19.78 12.35
CA ILE A 171 -3.96 20.99 12.40
C ILE A 171 -4.67 22.10 11.61
N GLY A 172 -4.72 23.31 12.18
CA GLY A 172 -5.25 24.50 11.50
C GLY A 172 -6.66 24.29 10.92
N ARG A 173 -6.81 24.50 9.61
CA ARG A 173 -8.09 24.39 8.88
C ARG A 173 -8.51 22.98 8.50
N GLN A 174 -7.69 21.96 8.81
CA GLN A 174 -7.99 20.57 8.44
C GLN A 174 -9.29 20.05 9.08
N ALA A 175 -9.65 20.54 10.27
CA ALA A 175 -10.90 20.15 10.94
C ALA A 175 -12.15 20.56 10.13
N GLU A 176 -12.09 21.70 9.45
CA GLU A 176 -13.19 22.21 8.62
C GLU A 176 -13.20 21.57 7.23
N LEU A 177 -12.01 21.36 6.64
CA LEU A 177 -11.86 20.72 5.33
C LEU A 177 -12.27 19.24 5.35
N TYR A 178 -12.03 18.56 6.48
CA TYR A 178 -12.30 17.13 6.65
C TYR A 178 -13.24 16.88 7.84
N PRO A 179 -14.56 17.16 7.70
CA PRO A 179 -15.53 17.00 8.78
C PRO A 179 -15.71 15.54 9.23
N LYS A 180 -15.32 14.57 8.38
CA LYS A 180 -15.22 13.14 8.72
C LYS A 180 -13.77 12.65 8.75
N GLY A 181 -12.86 13.50 9.23
CA GLY A 181 -11.42 13.24 9.12
C GLY A 181 -10.97 11.96 9.83
N GLU A 182 -11.62 11.50 10.90
CA GLU A 182 -11.26 10.22 11.54
C GLU A 182 -11.52 8.99 10.63
N GLU A 183 -12.53 9.04 9.76
CA GLU A 183 -12.83 7.97 8.80
C GLU A 183 -12.01 8.08 7.52
N GLN A 184 -11.68 9.30 7.10
CA GLN A 184 -10.99 9.59 5.83
C GLN A 184 -9.47 9.58 5.99
N LEU A 185 -8.97 10.17 7.06
CA LEU A 185 -7.55 10.33 7.40
C LEU A 185 -7.13 9.36 8.51
N GLY A 186 -7.98 8.39 8.86
CA GLY A 186 -7.62 7.33 9.79
C GLY A 186 -6.62 6.32 9.20
N LEU A 187 -6.46 5.22 9.92
CA LEU A 187 -5.62 4.11 9.52
C LEU A 187 -6.37 3.19 8.55
N LEU A 188 -5.63 2.53 7.66
CA LEU A 188 -6.21 1.54 6.76
C LEU A 188 -6.67 0.29 7.54
N GLU A 189 -5.79 -0.23 8.40
CA GLU A 189 -6.06 -1.41 9.22
C GLU A 189 -5.97 -1.05 10.71
N LYS A 190 -6.96 -1.50 11.50
CA LYS A 190 -7.15 -1.10 12.90
C LYS A 190 -6.66 -2.15 13.89
N ASP A 191 -6.38 -3.37 13.43
CA ASP A 191 -5.97 -4.50 14.28
C ASP A 191 -4.47 -4.84 14.20
N ILE A 192 -3.62 -3.88 13.79
CA ILE A 192 -2.17 -4.08 13.76
C ILE A 192 -1.64 -3.93 15.19
N LEU A 193 -1.12 -5.02 15.77
CA LEU A 193 -0.45 -4.97 17.06
C LEU A 193 0.86 -4.17 16.95
N ILE A 194 1.06 -3.19 17.82
CA ILE A 194 2.25 -2.32 17.89
C ILE A 194 3.16 -2.72 19.04
N CYS A 195 2.60 -2.85 20.24
CA CYS A 195 3.37 -3.14 21.45
C CYS A 195 2.54 -3.96 22.44
N LYS A 196 3.22 -4.71 23.31
CA LYS A 196 2.61 -5.33 24.47
C LYS A 196 3.16 -4.69 25.74
N MET A 197 2.27 -4.26 26.61
CA MET A 197 2.57 -3.51 27.83
C MET A 197 2.11 -4.29 29.08
N ARG A 198 2.67 -3.89 30.22
CA ARG A 198 2.30 -4.33 31.56
C ARG A 198 1.80 -3.14 32.39
N PRO A 199 1.02 -3.39 33.46
CA PRO A 199 0.45 -2.32 34.26
C PRO A 199 1.52 -1.35 34.79
N GLY A 200 1.22 -0.06 34.73
CA GLY A 200 2.16 1.00 35.10
C GLY A 200 3.02 1.51 33.96
N GLN A 201 3.02 0.84 32.81
CA GLN A 201 3.64 1.37 31.59
C GLN A 201 2.67 2.28 30.84
N GLU A 202 3.24 3.28 30.17
CA GLU A 202 2.58 4.23 29.29
C GLU A 202 3.40 4.53 28.04
N ILE A 203 2.69 4.80 26.95
CA ILE A 203 3.23 5.29 25.69
C ILE A 203 2.43 6.55 25.34
N HIS A 204 3.14 7.66 25.15
CA HIS A 204 2.60 8.90 24.61
C HIS A 204 3.52 9.38 23.50
N CYS A 205 3.00 9.39 22.28
CA CYS A 205 3.71 9.91 21.13
C CYS A 205 2.81 10.68 20.16
N ILE A 206 3.42 11.62 19.46
CA ILE A 206 2.84 12.41 18.38
C ILE A 206 3.56 12.01 17.10
N MET A 207 2.82 11.79 16.03
CA MET A 207 3.35 11.33 14.75
C MET A 207 2.98 12.31 13.66
N HIS A 208 3.94 12.67 12.81
CA HIS A 208 3.69 13.45 11.60
C HIS A 208 3.84 12.54 10.39
N ALA A 209 2.80 12.50 9.57
CA ALA A 209 2.80 11.83 8.28
C ALA A 209 2.92 12.85 7.16
N VAL A 210 3.68 12.47 6.14
CA VAL A 210 3.98 13.28 4.97
C VAL A 210 3.75 12.46 3.71
N LYS A 211 3.69 13.16 2.58
CA LYS A 211 3.69 12.57 1.26
C LYS A 211 5.11 12.19 0.85
N GLY A 212 5.29 10.96 0.37
CA GLY A 212 6.57 10.46 -0.14
C GLY A 212 6.40 9.41 -1.22
N ILE A 213 7.52 8.99 -1.82
CA ILE A 213 7.55 7.96 -2.88
C ILE A 213 8.24 6.68 -2.41
N GLY A 214 7.79 5.54 -2.94
CA GLY A 214 8.35 4.23 -2.59
C GLY A 214 9.83 4.04 -2.93
N LYS A 215 10.37 4.88 -3.84
CA LYS A 215 11.80 4.92 -4.17
C LYS A 215 12.65 5.38 -3.00
N ASP A 216 12.14 6.31 -2.18
CA ASP A 216 12.87 6.87 -1.04
C ASP A 216 12.85 5.90 0.15
N HIS A 217 11.68 5.33 0.43
CA HIS A 217 11.52 4.32 1.47
C HIS A 217 10.34 3.39 1.17
N ALA A 218 10.49 2.09 1.47
CA ALA A 218 9.47 1.08 1.20
C ALA A 218 8.12 1.34 1.91
N LYS A 219 8.13 2.09 3.02
CA LYS A 219 6.92 2.53 3.75
C LYS A 219 5.95 3.36 2.90
N PHE A 220 6.46 4.02 1.86
CA PHE A 220 5.66 4.81 0.93
C PHE A 220 5.17 3.98 -0.27
N SER A 221 5.52 2.69 -0.36
CA SER A 221 5.01 1.84 -1.43
C SER A 221 3.51 1.58 -1.18
N PRO A 222 2.61 1.95 -2.12
CA PRO A 222 1.18 1.72 -1.95
C PRO A 222 0.77 0.26 -2.21
N VAL A 223 1.73 -0.60 -2.57
CA VAL A 223 1.52 -1.98 -2.99
C VAL A 223 2.06 -2.94 -1.94
N GLY A 224 1.25 -3.86 -1.47
CA GLY A 224 1.70 -4.89 -0.52
C GLY A 224 2.56 -5.96 -1.20
N GLN A 225 2.03 -6.56 -2.26
CA GLN A 225 2.74 -7.53 -3.10
C GLN A 225 2.34 -7.32 -4.56
N TYR A 226 3.32 -7.15 -5.44
CA TYR A 226 3.13 -7.27 -6.88
C TYR A 226 3.67 -8.63 -7.31
N LYS A 227 2.80 -9.52 -7.81
CA LYS A 227 3.23 -10.79 -8.38
C LYS A 227 2.91 -10.80 -9.87
N ARG A 228 3.96 -10.97 -10.69
CA ARG A 228 3.81 -11.36 -12.09
C ARG A 228 3.55 -12.87 -12.08
N MET A 229 2.30 -13.30 -12.23
CA MET A 229 2.02 -14.72 -12.44
C MET A 229 2.12 -14.98 -13.95
N SER A 230 3.21 -15.59 -14.40
CA SER A 230 3.23 -16.17 -15.73
C SER A 230 2.79 -17.63 -15.60
N LEU A 231 1.66 -17.95 -16.24
CA LEU A 231 1.07 -19.28 -16.49
C LEU A 231 0.00 -19.75 -15.49
N ASP A 232 -1.26 -19.58 -15.89
CA ASP A 232 -2.33 -20.51 -15.51
C ASP A 232 -2.15 -21.80 -16.30
N PHE A 233 -1.76 -22.86 -15.60
CA PHE A 233 -1.92 -24.24 -16.04
C PHE A 233 -3.38 -24.65 -15.81
N SER A 234 -4.18 -24.71 -16.88
CA SER A 234 -5.37 -25.55 -16.90
C SER A 234 -5.08 -26.78 -17.75
N THR A 235 -5.03 -27.93 -17.09
CA THR A 235 -4.94 -29.25 -17.70
C THR A 235 -6.24 -29.56 -18.45
N HIS A 236 -6.37 -29.13 -19.70
CA HIS A 236 -7.18 -29.85 -20.67
C HIS A 236 -6.78 -29.53 -22.12
N LEU A 237 -6.78 -30.59 -22.92
CA LEU A 237 -6.44 -30.65 -24.34
C LEU A 237 -7.04 -29.51 -25.20
N SER A 238 -6.25 -29.15 -26.21
CA SER A 238 -6.59 -28.52 -27.50
C SER A 238 -6.76 -26.98 -27.56
N SER A 239 -5.82 -26.39 -28.31
CA SER A 239 -5.97 -25.22 -29.19
C SER A 239 -6.41 -23.88 -28.59
N ILE A 240 -5.43 -23.06 -28.16
CA ILE A 240 -5.59 -21.60 -27.98
C ILE A 240 -4.41 -20.88 -28.66
N PRO A 241 -4.64 -19.90 -29.57
CA PRO A 241 -3.57 -19.10 -30.16
C PRO A 241 -3.14 -17.97 -29.20
N MET A 242 -1.83 -17.76 -29.19
CA MET A 242 -1.05 -16.63 -28.65
C MET A 242 -1.83 -15.51 -27.93
N ILE A 243 -1.97 -15.68 -26.63
CA ILE A 243 -2.26 -14.60 -25.70
C ILE A 243 -1.20 -14.71 -24.62
N LEU A 244 -0.22 -13.80 -24.65
CA LEU A 244 0.62 -13.55 -23.50
C LEU A 244 -0.30 -12.95 -22.44
N ILE A 245 -0.91 -13.81 -21.62
CA ILE A 245 -1.70 -13.39 -20.45
C ILE A 245 -0.66 -12.97 -19.41
N VAL A 246 -0.42 -11.67 -19.33
CA VAL A 246 0.32 -11.10 -18.20
C VAL A 246 -0.68 -10.95 -17.08
N PHE A 247 -0.70 -11.89 -16.13
CA PHE A 247 -1.45 -11.71 -14.89
C PHE A 247 -0.73 -10.64 -14.05
N LEU A 248 -1.35 -9.46 -13.97
CA LEU A 248 -1.01 -8.45 -12.99
C LEU A 248 -1.88 -8.72 -11.76
N LYS A 249 -1.28 -9.32 -10.72
CA LYS A 249 -1.88 -9.35 -9.39
C LYS A 249 -1.37 -8.13 -8.63
N LEU A 250 -2.18 -7.08 -8.59
CA LEU A 250 -1.94 -5.87 -7.81
C LEU A 250 -2.64 -6.03 -6.45
N TYR A 251 -1.88 -6.15 -5.37
CA TYR A 251 -2.37 -5.82 -4.03
C TYR A 251 -2.25 -4.31 -3.87
N MET A 252 -3.34 -3.59 -4.14
CA MET A 252 -3.37 -2.14 -4.09
C MET A 252 -4.57 -1.69 -3.27
N SER A 253 -4.35 -0.73 -2.36
CA SER A 253 -5.40 0.14 -1.84
C SER A 253 -5.85 1.13 -2.93
N LEU A 254 -6.40 0.60 -4.03
CA LEU A 254 -6.78 1.36 -5.25
C LEU A 254 -8.22 1.90 -5.19
N THR A 255 -8.90 1.68 -4.06
CA THR A 255 -10.33 1.98 -3.89
C THR A 255 -10.67 3.46 -4.07
N TYR A 256 -9.72 4.38 -3.87
CA TYR A 256 -9.97 5.82 -4.02
C TYR A 256 -9.73 6.36 -5.44
N ILE A 257 -8.74 5.83 -6.18
CA ILE A 257 -8.46 6.31 -7.55
C ILE A 257 -9.58 5.89 -8.52
N ILE A 258 -10.03 4.65 -8.46
CA ILE A 258 -11.08 4.12 -9.37
C ILE A 258 -12.46 4.73 -9.06
N LYS A 259 -12.74 5.03 -7.78
CA LYS A 259 -14.02 5.66 -7.38
C LYS A 259 -14.12 7.12 -7.84
N SER A 260 -13.00 7.85 -7.89
CA SER A 260 -12.97 9.21 -8.45
C SER A 260 -13.16 9.26 -9.97
N GLU A 261 -12.60 8.30 -10.72
CA GLU A 261 -12.79 8.22 -12.18
C GLU A 261 -14.21 7.75 -12.57
N THR A 262 -14.82 6.86 -11.80
CA THR A 262 -16.22 6.44 -12.04
C THR A 262 -17.25 7.49 -11.66
N LEU A 263 -16.93 8.39 -10.71
CA LEU A 263 -17.73 9.56 -10.38
C LEU A 263 -17.55 10.70 -11.40
N ASN A 264 -16.34 10.92 -11.94
CA ASN A 264 -16.10 11.94 -12.97
C ASN A 264 -16.58 11.54 -14.38
N ASN A 265 -16.76 10.25 -14.68
CA ASN A 265 -17.34 9.77 -15.94
C ASN A 265 -18.88 9.66 -15.91
N ARG A 266 -19.55 10.25 -14.90
CA ARG A 266 -20.99 10.49 -14.91
C ARG A 266 -21.25 11.99 -14.71
N LYS A 267 -21.48 12.69 -15.83
CA LYS A 267 -21.72 14.16 -16.02
C LYS A 267 -20.40 14.93 -16.19
N PHE A 268 -20.09 15.56 -17.31
CA PHE A 268 -20.90 16.16 -18.38
C PHE A 268 -20.56 15.61 -19.78
#